data_AF-A0A2E4FEJ9-F1
#
_entry.id   AF-A0A2E4FEJ9-F1
#
_cell.length_a   1.000
_cell.length_b   1.000
_cell.length_c   1.000
_cell.angle_alpha   90.00
_cell.angle_beta   90.00
_cell.angle_gamma   90.00
#
_symmetry.space_group_name_H-M   'P 1'
#
loop_
_entity.id
_entity.type
_entity.pdbx_description
1 polymer ?
#
loop_
_entity_poly.entity_id
_entity_poly.type
_entity_poly.pdbx_seq_one_letter_code
_entity_poly.pdbx_strand_id
1 'polypeptide(L)'
;MRGGENSRSYQGPLEVRVDGDNINRAINQLKRKMANEGVYKELKKRRFYEKPSECKKRKQREAERRLRKALRRQARAQARR
;
A
#
# COMPACT_ATOMS: atom_id res chain seq x y z
N MET A 1 20.28 -24.12 22.82
CA MET A 1 20.34 -22.65 22.61
C MET A 1 20.97 -22.38 21.23
N ARG A 2 20.19 -22.25 20.16
CA ARG A 2 20.67 -21.65 18.89
C ARG A 2 19.84 -20.41 18.64
N GLY A 3 20.47 -19.26 18.85
CA GLY A 3 19.88 -17.96 18.56
C GLY A 3 19.75 -17.75 17.06
N GLY A 4 18.60 -17.21 16.68
CA GLY A 4 18.50 -16.00 15.85
C GLY A 4 19.11 -16.02 14.46
N GLU A 5 18.26 -16.24 13.46
CA GLU A 5 18.35 -15.54 12.17
C GLU A 5 16.96 -15.03 11.82
N ASN A 6 16.58 -13.92 12.44
CA ASN A 6 15.41 -13.16 12.00
C ASN A 6 15.84 -12.48 10.69
N SER A 7 15.58 -13.16 9.57
CA SER A 7 15.69 -12.61 8.21
C SER A 7 14.69 -11.46 8.08
N ARG A 8 15.06 -10.31 8.65
CA ARG A 8 14.40 -9.03 8.44
C ARG A 8 14.66 -8.70 6.98
N SER A 9 13.78 -9.20 6.11
CA SER A 9 13.81 -8.95 4.68
C SER A 9 13.82 -7.45 4.49
N TYR A 10 15.01 -6.91 4.22
CA TYR A 10 15.15 -5.58 3.64
C TYR A 10 14.46 -5.69 2.29
N GLN A 11 13.19 -5.26 2.23
CA GLN A 11 12.54 -5.00 0.96
C GLN A 11 13.38 -3.93 0.28
N GLY A 12 14.10 -4.36 -0.76
CA GLY A 12 14.93 -3.50 -1.58
C GLY A 12 14.12 -2.36 -2.21
N PRO A 13 14.79 -1.37 -2.81
CA PRO A 13 14.12 -0.27 -3.48
C PRO A 13 13.16 -0.78 -4.56
N LEU A 14 12.11 0.00 -4.85
CA LEU A 14 11.10 -0.39 -5.82
C LEU A 14 11.64 -0.27 -7.25
N GLU A 15 11.77 -1.41 -7.92
CA GLU A 15 12.39 -1.49 -9.24
C GLU A 15 11.41 -1.95 -10.34
N VAL A 16 11.63 -1.43 -11.55
CA VAL A 16 10.91 -1.83 -12.78
C VAL A 16 11.95 -2.01 -13.89
N ARG A 17 12.01 -3.22 -14.45
CA ARG A 17 12.81 -3.51 -15.63
C ARG A 17 12.12 -2.94 -16.88
N VAL A 18 12.91 -2.40 -17.80
CA VAL A 18 12.43 -1.85 -19.06
C VAL A 18 12.78 -2.87 -20.15
N ASP A 19 11.78 -3.55 -20.69
CA ASP A 19 11.97 -4.48 -21.79
C ASP A 19 11.57 -3.81 -23.11
N GLY A 20 12.53 -3.70 -24.05
CA GLY A 20 12.38 -3.25 -25.45
C GLY A 20 11.78 -1.86 -25.64
N ASP A 21 12.62 -0.82 -25.76
CA ASP A 21 12.36 0.61 -26.10
C ASP A 21 11.13 1.32 -25.49
N ASN A 22 10.33 0.65 -24.66
CA ASN A 22 9.02 1.12 -24.24
C ASN A 22 9.08 1.72 -22.83
N ILE A 23 9.82 2.82 -22.74
CA ILE A 23 10.08 3.57 -21.50
C ILE A 23 8.78 4.06 -20.86
N ASN A 24 7.83 4.55 -21.66
CA ASN A 24 6.53 5.04 -21.19
C ASN A 24 5.74 3.96 -20.43
N ARG A 25 5.81 2.70 -20.90
CA ARG A 25 5.18 1.58 -20.23
C ARG A 25 5.83 1.29 -18.88
N ALA A 26 7.15 1.34 -18.79
CA ALA A 26 7.87 1.13 -17.54
C ALA A 26 7.56 2.23 -16.50
N ILE A 27 7.49 3.49 -16.91
CA ILE A 27 7.11 4.62 -16.04
C ILE A 27 5.69 4.40 -15.48
N ASN A 28 4.75 3.98 -16.33
CA ASN A 28 3.38 3.73 -15.90
C ASN A 28 3.29 2.53 -14.95
N GLN A 29 4.08 1.48 -15.17
CA GLN A 29 4.17 0.34 -14.25
C GLN A 29 4.74 0.75 -12.90
N LEU A 30 5.80 1.58 -12.89
CA LEU A 30 6.40 2.11 -11.66
C LEU A 30 5.38 2.91 -10.85
N LYS A 31 4.69 3.87 -11.48
CA LYS A 31 3.62 4.66 -10.84
C LYS A 31 2.53 3.76 -10.24
N ARG A 32 2.12 2.70 -10.97
CA ARG A 32 1.12 1.74 -10.48
C ARG A 32 1.64 0.93 -9.28
N LYS A 33 2.87 0.42 -9.33
CA LYS A 33 3.48 -0.30 -8.20
C LYS A 33 3.58 0.60 -6.96
N MET A 34 4.06 1.84 -7.10
CA MET A 34 4.12 2.83 -6.01
C MET A 34 2.73 3.15 -5.41
N ALA A 35 1.70 3.21 -6.26
CA ALA A 35 0.33 3.42 -5.81
C ALA A 35 -0.24 2.20 -5.05
N ASN A 36 0.10 0.99 -5.48
CA ASN A 36 -0.31 -0.27 -4.85
C ASN A 36 0.33 -0.47 -3.48
N GLU A 37 1.62 -0.19 -3.36
CA GLU A 37 2.33 -0.22 -2.07
C GLU A 37 1.91 0.90 -1.13
N GLY A 38 1.24 1.93 -1.66
CA GLY A 38 0.71 3.03 -0.87
C GLY A 38 1.74 4.11 -0.54
N VAL A 39 2.92 4.07 -1.18
CA VAL A 39 4.01 5.04 -0.98
C VAL A 39 3.50 6.48 -1.11
N TYR A 40 2.69 6.78 -2.13
CA TYR A 40 2.13 8.13 -2.30
C TYR A 40 1.20 8.55 -1.15
N LYS A 41 0.43 7.63 -0.57
CA LYS A 41 -0.44 7.92 0.58
C LYS A 41 0.38 8.18 1.82
N GLU A 42 1.44 7.41 2.01
CA GLU A 42 2.37 7.56 3.12
C GLU A 42 3.14 8.88 3.04
N LEU A 43 3.69 9.22 1.86
CA LEU A 43 4.36 10.51 1.61
C LEU A 43 3.41 11.68 1.91
N LYS A 44 2.16 11.64 1.45
CA LYS A 44 1.17 12.68 1.72
C LYS A 44 0.84 12.80 3.21
N LYS A 45 0.76 11.66 3.92
CA LYS A 45 0.48 11.62 5.35
C LYS A 45 1.64 12.17 6.19
N ARG A 46 2.88 11.86 5.80
CA ARG A 46 4.10 12.25 6.53
C ARG A 46 4.58 13.68 6.22
N ARG A 47 3.92 14.39 5.30
CA ARG A 47 4.32 15.76 4.91
C ARG A 47 4.25 16.77 6.06
N PHE A 48 3.37 16.54 7.03
CA PHE A 48 3.20 17.40 8.20
C PHE A 48 3.09 16.57 9.47
N TYR A 49 3.42 17.18 10.61
CA TYR A 49 3.22 16.54 11.91
C TYR A 49 1.73 16.34 12.20
N GLU A 50 1.34 15.08 12.42
CA GLU A 50 -0.01 14.71 12.86
C GLU A 50 0.04 14.41 14.36
N LYS A 51 -0.69 15.18 15.17
CA LYS A 51 -0.79 14.94 16.62
C LYS A 51 -1.22 13.49 16.89
N PRO A 52 -0.66 12.79 17.90
CA PRO A 52 -0.96 11.37 18.15
C PRO A 52 -2.46 11.06 18.31
N SER A 53 -3.23 11.98 18.90
CA SER A 53 -4.69 11.83 19.01
C SER A 53 -5.40 11.79 17.65
N GLU A 54 -4.98 12.65 16.71
CA GLU A 54 -5.55 12.72 15.38
C GLU A 54 -5.12 11.52 14.53
N CYS A 55 -3.89 11.05 14.70
CA CYS A 55 -3.42 9.81 14.06
C CYS A 55 -4.25 8.60 14.49
N LYS A 56 -4.59 8.48 15.79
CA LYS A 56 -5.47 7.41 16.31
C LYS A 56 -6.86 7.47 15.68
N LYS A 57 -7.50 8.65 15.70
CA LYS A 57 -8.83 8.85 15.08
C LYS A 57 -8.83 8.53 13.58
N ARG A 58 -7.80 8.97 12.85
CA ARG A 58 -7.65 8.69 11.42
C ARG A 58 -7.50 7.19 11.15
N LYS A 59 -6.68 6.48 11.94
CA LYS A 59 -6.47 5.03 11.81
C LYS A 59 -7.79 4.26 12.01
N GLN A 60 -8.59 4.63 13.02
CA GLN A 60 -9.89 4.01 13.26
C GLN A 60 -10.85 4.22 12.10
N ARG A 61 -11.02 5.47 11.64
CA ARG A 61 -11.87 5.80 10.47
C ARG A 61 -11.43 5.06 9.21
N GLU A 62 -10.13 4.92 8.99
CA GLU A 62 -9.57 4.22 7.83
C GLU A 62 -9.84 2.71 7.89
N ALA A 63 -9.73 2.10 9.08
CA ALA A 63 -10.05 0.69 9.30
C ALA A 63 -11.54 0.40 9.06
N GLU A 64 -12.44 1.22 9.60
CA GLU A 64 -13.88 1.11 9.37
C GLU A 64 -14.23 1.26 7.89
N ARG A 65 -13.63 2.24 7.20
CA ARG A 65 -13.80 2.41 5.76
C ARG A 65 -13.32 1.19 4.99
N ARG A 66 -12.20 0.59 5.39
CA ARG A 66 -11.65 -0.62 4.75
C ARG A 66 -12.60 -1.81 4.92
N LEU A 67 -13.12 -2.01 6.13
CA LEU A 67 -14.09 -3.06 6.43
C LEU A 67 -15.36 -2.90 5.60
N ARG A 68 -15.96 -1.69 5.59
CA ARG A 68 -17.16 -1.40 4.77
C ARG A 68 -16.93 -1.66 3.28
N LYS A 69 -15.74 -1.33 2.75
CA LYS A 69 -15.37 -1.62 1.36
C LYS A 69 -15.17 -3.11 1.08
N ALA A 70 -14.73 -3.89 2.07
CA ALA A 70 -14.58 -5.35 1.92
C ALA A 70 -15.95 -6.03 1.89
N LEU A 71 -16.84 -5.68 2.82
CA LEU A 71 -18.21 -6.20 2.87
C LEU A 71 -18.98 -5.91 1.58
N ARG A 72 -18.90 -4.67 1.06
CA ARG A 72 -19.53 -4.30 -0.23
C ARG A 72 -18.98 -5.12 -1.41
N ARG A 73 -17.71 -5.49 -1.39
CA ARG A 73 -17.11 -6.35 -2.43
C ARG A 73 -17.59 -7.80 -2.32
N GLN A 74 -17.67 -8.33 -1.10
CA GLN A 74 -18.20 -9.68 -0.85
C GLN A 74 -19.67 -9.78 -1.27
N ALA A 75 -20.51 -8.83 -0.88
CA ALA A 75 -21.93 -8.81 -1.27
C ALA A 75 -22.11 -8.76 -2.79
N ARG A 76 -21.33 -7.94 -3.51
CA ARG A 76 -21.35 -7.89 -4.98
C ARG A 76 -20.86 -9.19 -5.63
N ALA A 77 -19.87 -9.86 -5.03
CA ALA A 77 -19.38 -11.13 -5.54
C ALA A 77 -20.41 -12.25 -5.33
N GLN A 78 -21.10 -12.26 -4.18
CA GLN A 78 -22.21 -13.17 -3.90
C GLN A 78 -23.41 -12.93 -4.83
N ALA A 79 -23.76 -11.68 -5.11
CA ALA A 79 -24.85 -11.33 -6.04
C ALA A 79 -24.52 -11.57 -7.52
N ARG A 80 -23.24 -11.84 -7.85
CA ARG A 80 -22.78 -12.19 -9.20
C ARG A 80 -22.69 -13.71 -9.41
N ARG A 81 -22.83 -14.49 -8.33
CA ARG A 81 -22.88 -15.95 -8.38
C ARG A 81 -24.32 -16.39 -8.64
#